data_AF-A0A3L7A082-F1
#
_entry.id   AF-A0A3L7A082-F1
#
_cell.length_a   1.000
_cell.length_b   1.000
_cell.length_c   1.000
_cell.angle_alpha   90.00
_cell.angle_beta   90.00
_cell.angle_gamma   90.00
#
_symmetry.space_group_name_H-M   'P 1'
#
loop_
_entity.id
_entity.type
_entity.pdbx_description
1 polymer ?
#
loop_
_entity_poly.entity_id
_entity_poly.type
_entity_poly.pdbx_seq_one_letter_code
_entity_poly.pdbx_strand_id
1 'polypeptide(L)'
;MPDLSNVTTPVEWVVTHSAAKEPIAIVRRLRLGAERELYFRAVTWNADPAKRELVGYWGSAEEAVQNVYGLFERSLPPQFLMTGGGTARQPQPLTKPKPPPASARPQPNVPTHQVPQRAARPPAAQNPGHRVPDRRMPARQLVGAGR
;
A
#
# COMPACT_ATOMS: atom_id res chain seq x y z
N MET A 1 14.54 -2.62 0.41
CA MET A 1 13.82 -2.85 -0.88
C MET A 1 14.24 -1.75 -1.83
N PRO A 2 14.75 -2.07 -3.04
CA PRO A 2 15.18 -1.05 -3.99
C PRO A 2 13.98 -0.26 -4.51
N ASP A 3 14.20 1.02 -4.76
CA ASP A 3 13.22 1.93 -5.35
C ASP A 3 13.02 1.60 -6.84
N LEU A 4 11.87 0.99 -7.15
CA LEU A 4 11.51 0.57 -8.51
C LEU A 4 10.90 1.70 -9.36
N SER A 5 10.76 2.91 -8.80
CA SER A 5 10.17 4.06 -9.51
C SER A 5 10.93 4.44 -10.79
N ASN A 6 12.21 4.07 -10.89
CA ASN A 6 13.08 4.34 -12.04
C ASN A 6 13.08 3.24 -13.12
N VAL A 7 12.39 2.10 -12.90
CA VAL A 7 12.45 0.92 -13.79
C VAL A 7 11.07 0.55 -14.35
N THR A 8 9.98 1.06 -13.77
CA THR A 8 8.62 0.80 -14.24
C THR A 8 7.76 2.05 -14.22
N THR A 9 7.18 2.43 -15.36
CA THR A 9 6.18 3.51 -15.43
C THR A 9 4.78 2.87 -15.42
N PRO A 10 3.86 3.32 -14.54
CA PRO A 10 2.47 2.91 -14.64
C PRO A 10 1.88 3.35 -15.99
N VAL A 11 1.02 2.49 -16.56
CA VAL A 11 0.29 2.84 -17.79
C VAL A 11 -0.99 3.57 -17.39
N GLU A 12 -1.03 4.87 -17.70
CA GLU A 12 -2.13 5.76 -17.40
C GLU A 12 -2.60 6.50 -18.66
N TRP A 13 -3.90 6.75 -18.76
CA TRP A 13 -4.52 7.60 -19.76
C TRP A 13 -5.21 8.76 -19.06
N VAL A 14 -4.89 9.99 -19.48
CA VAL A 14 -5.61 11.19 -19.05
C VAL A 14 -6.82 11.35 -19.96
N VAL A 15 -8.01 11.48 -19.38
CA VAL A 15 -9.25 11.66 -20.13
C VAL A 15 -9.65 13.12 -20.09
N THR A 16 -9.79 13.74 -21.26
CA THR A 16 -10.17 15.14 -21.42
C THR A 16 -11.50 15.25 -22.17
N HIS A 17 -12.26 16.29 -21.92
CA HIS A 17 -13.50 16.57 -22.65
C HIS A 17 -13.48 18.01 -23.16
N SER A 18 -14.01 18.28 -24.35
CA SER A 18 -13.98 19.62 -24.97
C SER A 18 -14.71 20.69 -24.13
N ALA A 19 -15.76 20.30 -23.43
CA ALA A 19 -16.49 21.16 -22.49
C ALA A 19 -15.77 21.40 -21.13
N ALA A 20 -14.65 20.72 -20.87
CA ALA A 20 -13.90 20.83 -19.61
C ALA A 20 -12.59 21.60 -19.83
N LYS A 21 -12.24 22.49 -18.88
CA LYS A 21 -10.96 23.21 -18.90
C LYS A 21 -9.80 22.36 -18.37
N GLU A 22 -10.11 21.40 -17.51
CA GLU A 22 -9.17 20.43 -16.94
C GLU A 22 -9.54 19.03 -17.43
N PRO A 23 -8.63 18.04 -17.29
CA PRO A 23 -9.01 16.65 -17.46
C PRO A 23 -10.21 16.29 -16.59
N ILE A 24 -10.99 15.30 -17.03
CA ILE A 24 -12.17 14.84 -16.32
C ILE A 24 -11.89 13.56 -15.51
N ALA A 25 -10.91 12.76 -15.94
CA ALA A 25 -10.52 11.54 -15.24
C ALA A 25 -9.10 11.08 -15.59
N ILE A 26 -8.63 10.08 -14.84
CA ILE A 26 -7.48 9.25 -15.18
C ILE A 26 -7.93 7.79 -15.20
N VAL A 27 -7.54 7.06 -16.24
CA VAL A 27 -7.70 5.60 -16.33
C VAL A 27 -6.33 4.94 -16.16
N ARG A 28 -6.25 3.93 -15.29
CA ARG A 28 -5.00 3.21 -14.99
C ARG A 28 -5.13 1.73 -15.30
N ARG A 29 -4.14 1.16 -15.99
CA ARG A 29 -4.05 -0.29 -16.20
C ARG A 29 -3.42 -0.95 -14.98
N LEU A 30 -4.15 -1.86 -14.36
CA LEU A 30 -3.74 -2.58 -13.16
C LEU A 30 -3.82 -4.09 -13.38
N ARG A 31 -2.91 -4.84 -12.77
CA ARG A 31 -3.00 -6.30 -12.62
C ARG A 31 -3.14 -6.60 -11.14
N LEU A 32 -4.27 -7.17 -10.73
CA LEU A 32 -4.68 -7.28 -9.31
C LEU A 32 -5.08 -8.73 -8.98
N GLY A 33 -4.99 -9.10 -7.70
CA GLY A 33 -5.30 -10.45 -7.22
C GLY A 33 -4.22 -11.50 -7.50
N ALA A 34 -4.42 -12.72 -7.00
CA ALA A 34 -3.49 -13.85 -7.18
C ALA A 34 -3.28 -14.19 -8.66
N GLU A 35 -4.35 -14.12 -9.46
CA GLU A 35 -4.36 -14.41 -10.89
C GLU A 35 -3.85 -13.23 -11.75
N ARG A 36 -3.40 -12.13 -11.15
CA ARG A 36 -2.96 -10.91 -11.87
C ARG A 36 -3.98 -10.43 -12.91
N GLU A 37 -5.26 -10.53 -12.55
CA GLU A 37 -6.36 -10.20 -13.43
C GLU A 37 -6.27 -8.73 -13.87
N LEU A 38 -6.58 -8.48 -15.15
CA LEU A 38 -6.49 -7.16 -15.73
C LEU A 38 -7.68 -6.29 -15.34
N TYR A 39 -7.39 -5.06 -14.92
CA TYR A 39 -8.36 -4.04 -14.56
C TYR A 39 -7.99 -2.70 -15.17
N PHE A 40 -9.00 -1.95 -15.57
CA PHE A 40 -8.88 -0.53 -15.91
C PHE A 40 -9.63 0.27 -14.87
N ARG A 41 -8.89 0.90 -13.95
CA ARG A 41 -9.44 1.70 -12.85
C ARG A 41 -9.57 3.14 -13.32
N ALA A 42 -10.78 3.68 -13.34
CA ALA A 42 -10.99 5.10 -13.58
C ALA A 42 -11.21 5.86 -12.27
N VAL A 43 -10.57 7.01 -12.13
CA VAL A 43 -10.75 7.95 -11.03
C VAL A 43 -11.01 9.34 -11.56
N THR A 44 -11.73 10.18 -10.80
CA THR A 44 -11.92 11.59 -11.16
C THR A 44 -10.56 12.30 -11.26
N TRP A 45 -10.52 13.34 -12.09
CA TRP A 45 -9.34 14.22 -12.10
C TRP A 45 -9.35 15.13 -10.88
N ASN A 46 -8.16 15.31 -10.30
CA ASN A 46 -7.85 16.37 -9.35
C ASN A 46 -6.32 16.60 -9.39
N ALA A 47 -5.91 17.84 -9.22
CA ALA A 47 -4.49 18.20 -9.09
C ALA A 47 -3.84 17.49 -7.88
N ASP A 48 -4.57 17.39 -6.77
CA ASP A 48 -4.19 16.61 -5.60
C ASP A 48 -4.67 15.15 -5.76
N PRO A 49 -3.77 14.16 -5.90
CA PRO A 49 -4.16 12.76 -6.06
C PRO A 49 -5.00 12.20 -4.92
N ALA A 50 -4.89 12.74 -3.70
CA ALA A 50 -5.65 12.29 -2.54
C ALA A 50 -7.14 12.65 -2.62
N LYS A 51 -7.51 13.64 -3.45
CA LYS A 51 -8.89 14.08 -3.67
C LYS A 51 -9.56 13.40 -4.88
N ARG A 52 -8.87 12.47 -5.53
CA ARG A 52 -9.43 11.72 -6.65
C ARG A 52 -10.34 10.63 -6.14
N GLU A 53 -11.55 10.57 -6.68
CA GLU A 53 -12.58 9.62 -6.29
C GLU A 53 -12.64 8.46 -7.28
N LEU A 54 -12.94 7.26 -6.78
CA LEU A 54 -13.12 6.10 -7.65
C LEU A 54 -14.41 6.24 -8.46
N VAL A 55 -14.29 6.22 -9.79
CA VAL A 55 -15.43 6.13 -10.69
C VAL A 55 -15.84 4.66 -10.89
N GLY A 56 -14.86 3.79 -11.11
CA GLY A 56 -15.12 2.36 -11.26
C GLY A 56 -13.95 1.56 -11.82
N TYR A 57 -14.23 0.29 -12.11
CA TYR A 57 -13.31 -0.66 -12.73
C TYR A 57 -13.96 -1.28 -13.97
N TRP A 58 -13.18 -1.47 -15.03
CA TRP A 58 -13.65 -2.11 -16.28
C TRP A 58 -12.64 -3.10 -16.85
N GLY A 59 -13.09 -3.88 -17.83
CA GLY A 59 -12.28 -4.88 -18.51
C GLY A 59 -11.35 -4.31 -19.58
N SER A 60 -11.64 -3.12 -20.10
CA SER A 60 -10.84 -2.44 -21.13
C SER A 60 -10.70 -0.94 -20.89
N ALA A 61 -9.68 -0.33 -21.50
CA ALA A 61 -9.49 1.12 -21.47
C ALA A 61 -10.64 1.85 -22.18
N GLU A 62 -11.07 1.35 -23.33
CA GLU A 62 -12.16 1.92 -24.12
C GLU A 62 -13.46 1.98 -23.30
N GLU A 63 -13.80 0.88 -22.63
CA GLU A 63 -14.99 0.80 -21.79
C GLU A 63 -14.91 1.78 -20.60
N ALA A 64 -13.75 1.87 -19.94
CA ALA A 64 -13.52 2.83 -18.87
C ALA A 64 -13.67 4.28 -19.35
N VAL A 65 -13.07 4.62 -20.50
CA VAL A 65 -13.16 5.96 -21.10
C VAL A 65 -14.60 6.28 -21.48
N GLN A 66 -15.32 5.35 -22.14
CA GLN A 66 -16.71 5.53 -22.51
C GLN A 66 -17.60 5.87 -21.30
N ASN A 67 -17.42 5.15 -20.19
CA ASN A 67 -18.20 5.38 -18.98
C ASN A 67 -17.85 6.69 -18.29
N VAL A 68 -16.56 7.08 -18.28
CA VAL A 68 -16.12 8.40 -17.81
C VAL A 68 -16.81 9.51 -18.61
N TYR A 69 -16.81 9.41 -19.95
CA TYR A 69 -17.49 10.38 -20.80
C TYR A 69 -19.00 10.43 -20.50
N GLY A 70 -19.67 9.27 -20.48
CA GLY A 70 -21.12 9.21 -20.26
C GLY A 70 -21.53 9.78 -18.88
N LEU A 71 -20.73 9.56 -17.84
CA LEU A 71 -20.97 10.14 -16.52
C LEU A 71 -20.74 11.66 -16.51
N PHE A 72 -19.67 12.12 -17.15
CA PHE A 72 -19.39 13.54 -17.27
C PHE A 72 -20.49 14.27 -18.05
N GLU A 73 -20.88 13.77 -19.22
CA GLU A 73 -21.95 14.35 -20.06
C GLU A 73 -23.29 14.45 -19.32
N ARG A 74 -23.63 13.47 -18.47
CA ARG A 74 -24.84 13.52 -17.63
C ARG A 74 -24.79 14.59 -16.54
N SER A 75 -23.60 15.02 -16.13
CA SER A 75 -23.41 16.12 -15.18
C SER A 75 -23.42 17.49 -15.85
N LEU A 76 -23.28 17.54 -17.18
CA LEU A 76 -23.25 18.79 -17.92
C LEU A 76 -24.65 19.38 -18.11
N PRO A 77 -24.77 20.71 -18.11
CA PRO A 77 -25.98 21.37 -18.58
C PRO A 77 -26.27 21.05 -20.06
N PRO A 78 -27.56 20.93 -20.48
CA PRO A 78 -27.92 20.50 -21.84
C PRO A 78 -27.30 21.31 -22.98
N GLN A 79 -27.02 22.60 -22.77
CA GLN A 79 -26.39 23.47 -23.77
C GLN A 79 -24.97 23.02 -24.17
N PHE A 80 -24.27 22.30 -23.29
CA PHE A 80 -22.95 21.75 -23.61
C PHE A 80 -23.02 20.46 -24.43
N LEU A 81 -24.20 19.85 -24.50
CA LEU A 81 -24.47 18.67 -25.32
C LEU A 81 -25.06 19.04 -26.68
N MET A 82 -25.36 20.31 -26.93
CA MET A 82 -25.89 20.77 -28.21
C MET A 82 -24.88 20.56 -29.34
N THR A 83 -25.33 19.91 -30.40
CA THR A 83 -24.61 19.87 -31.67
C THR A 83 -25.12 20.98 -32.58
N GLY A 84 -24.34 21.38 -33.59
CA GLY A 84 -24.62 22.53 -34.48
C GLY A 84 -25.95 22.50 -35.26
N GLY A 85 -26.79 21.49 -35.06
CA GLY A 85 -28.15 21.36 -35.62
C GLY A 85 -29.30 21.59 -34.62
N GLY A 86 -29.04 22.11 -33.42
CA GLY A 86 -30.09 22.46 -32.45
C GLY A 86 -30.64 21.29 -31.63
N THR A 87 -30.15 20.07 -31.85
CA THR A 87 -30.45 18.89 -31.03
C THR A 87 -29.31 18.61 -30.04
N ALA A 88 -29.68 18.36 -28.78
CA ALA A 88 -28.74 17.89 -27.77
C ALA A 88 -28.38 16.42 -28.07
N ARG A 89 -27.08 16.13 -28.14
CA ARG A 89 -26.58 14.75 -28.20
C ARG A 89 -26.99 14.02 -26.93
N GLN A 90 -27.41 12.76 -27.06
CA GLN A 90 -27.62 11.92 -25.88
C GLN A 90 -26.28 11.49 -25.26
N PRO A 91 -26.17 11.51 -23.92
CA PRO A 91 -25.00 10.99 -23.24
C PRO A 91 -24.72 9.53 -23.61
N GLN A 92 -23.44 9.19 -23.71
CA GLN A 92 -23.04 7.83 -24.06
C GLN A 92 -23.62 6.79 -23.07
N PRO A 93 -24.08 5.60 -23.54
CA PRO A 93 -24.57 4.56 -22.66
C PRO A 93 -23.47 4.08 -21.71
N LEU A 94 -23.87 3.84 -20.46
CA LEU A 94 -22.99 3.32 -19.42
C LEU A 94 -23.02 1.80 -19.42
N THR A 95 -21.87 1.19 -19.18
CA THR A 95 -21.74 -0.25 -18.97
C THR A 95 -21.59 -0.55 -17.48
N LYS A 96 -21.91 -1.78 -17.07
CA LYS A 96 -21.81 -2.18 -15.68
C LYS A 96 -20.33 -2.25 -15.26
N PRO A 97 -19.92 -1.56 -14.18
CA PRO A 97 -18.56 -1.70 -13.67
C PRO A 97 -18.27 -3.14 -13.23
N LYS A 98 -17.04 -3.56 -13.45
CA LYS A 98 -16.49 -4.79 -12.90
C LYS A 98 -16.43 -4.68 -11.36
N PRO A 99 -16.69 -5.76 -10.61
CA PRO A 99 -16.48 -5.73 -9.17
C PRO A 99 -15.03 -5.34 -8.86
N PRO A 100 -14.79 -4.61 -7.76
CA PRO A 100 -13.44 -4.34 -7.32
C PRO A 100 -12.72 -5.67 -7.09
N PRO A 101 -11.38 -5.72 -7.27
CA PRO A 101 -10.62 -6.91 -6.89
C PRO A 101 -10.95 -7.25 -5.45
N ALA A 102 -11.24 -8.52 -5.17
CA ALA A 102 -11.44 -8.97 -3.80
C ALA A 102 -10.21 -8.55 -3.00
N SER A 103 -10.40 -7.71 -1.98
CA SER A 103 -9.34 -7.44 -1.02
C SER A 103 -8.84 -8.80 -0.56
N ALA A 104 -7.55 -9.08 -0.75
CA ALA A 104 -6.93 -10.21 -0.09
C ALA A 104 -7.16 -9.98 1.41
N ARG A 105 -8.21 -10.57 1.97
CA ARG A 105 -8.38 -10.66 3.40
C ARG A 105 -7.11 -11.36 3.87
N PRO A 106 -6.30 -10.79 4.78
CA PRO A 106 -5.30 -11.61 5.44
C PRO A 106 -6.05 -12.78 6.08
N GLN A 107 -5.84 -13.98 5.57
CA GLN A 107 -6.33 -15.18 6.23
C GLN A 107 -5.68 -15.21 7.61
N PRO A 108 -6.43 -15.31 8.72
CA PRO A 108 -5.84 -15.61 10.01
C PRO A 108 -5.46 -17.09 10.03
N ASN A 109 -4.44 -17.47 9.27
CA ASN A 109 -3.73 -18.72 9.44
C ASN A 109 -2.29 -18.37 9.78
N VAL A 110 -2.06 -18.13 11.07
CA VAL A 110 -0.74 -18.32 11.66
C VAL A 110 -0.63 -19.82 11.92
N PRO A 111 0.25 -20.56 11.21
CA PRO A 111 0.68 -21.85 11.72
C PRO A 111 1.41 -21.57 13.03
N THR A 112 0.89 -22.11 14.12
CA THR A 112 1.55 -22.09 15.42
C THR A 112 2.91 -22.79 15.30
N HIS A 113 3.96 -22.05 14.92
CA HIS A 113 5.29 -22.43 15.32
C HIS A 113 5.33 -22.25 16.84
N GLN A 114 5.06 -23.36 17.54
CA GLN A 114 5.41 -23.50 18.94
C GLN A 114 6.90 -23.19 19.06
N VAL A 115 7.21 -21.98 19.53
CA VAL A 115 8.50 -21.68 20.12
C VAL A 115 8.60 -22.59 21.34
N PRO A 116 9.59 -23.50 21.43
CA PRO A 116 9.78 -24.25 22.65
C PRO A 116 10.10 -23.24 23.75
N GLN A 117 9.21 -23.14 24.73
CA GLN A 117 9.42 -22.33 25.92
C GLN A 117 10.73 -22.77 26.55
N ARG A 118 11.74 -21.91 26.48
CA ARG A 118 13.00 -22.11 27.18
C ARG A 118 12.68 -22.13 28.67
N ALA A 119 12.75 -23.32 29.28
CA ALA A 119 12.53 -23.52 30.70
C ALA A 119 13.30 -22.46 31.49
N ALA A 120 12.59 -21.79 32.39
CA ALA A 120 13.19 -20.86 33.34
C ALA A 120 14.31 -21.58 34.08
N ARG A 121 15.55 -21.06 33.95
CA ARG A 121 16.66 -21.48 34.81
C ARG A 121 16.28 -21.12 36.26
N PRO A 122 16.41 -22.03 37.23
CA PRO A 122 16.30 -21.66 38.63
C PRO A 122 17.49 -20.75 39.01
N PRO A 123 17.32 -19.85 40.00
CA PRO A 123 18.41 -19.03 40.48
C PRO A 123 19.50 -19.91 41.09
N ALA A 124 20.75 -19.63 40.71
CA ALA A 124 21.93 -20.31 41.24
C ALA A 124 22.04 -20.09 42.75
N ALA A 125 22.06 -21.18 43.51
CA ALA A 125 22.48 -21.18 44.89
C ALA A 125 23.93 -20.67 44.97
N GLN A 126 24.16 -19.63 45.76
CA GLN A 126 25.51 -19.19 46.11
C GLN A 126 26.18 -20.31 46.91
N ASN A 127 27.28 -20.82 46.39
CA ASN A 127 28.14 -21.78 47.07
C ASN A 127 29.45 -21.06 47.41
N PRO A 128 29.70 -20.63 48.66
CA PRO A 128 31.00 -20.12 49.06
C PRO A 128 31.93 -21.31 49.31
N GLY A 129 32.71 -21.68 48.30
CA GLY A 129 33.77 -22.66 48.43
C GLY A 129 35.01 -22.09 49.13
N HIS A 130 35.52 -22.88 50.07
CA HIS A 130 36.91 -22.97 50.51
C HIS A 130 37.48 -21.95 51.51
N ARG A 131 37.52 -22.39 52.78
CA ARG A 131 38.61 -22.10 53.70
C ARG A 131 39.34 -23.41 54.01
N VAL A 132 40.52 -23.59 53.44
CA VAL A 132 41.53 -24.57 53.87
C VAL A 132 42.38 -23.87 54.95
N PRO A 133 42.62 -24.48 56.12
CA PRO A 133 43.70 -24.05 56.99
C PRO A 133 44.90 -24.98 56.80
N ASP A 134 46.10 -24.45 56.56
CA ASP A 134 47.25 -25.04 57.22
C ASP A 134 48.42 -24.07 57.48
N ARG A 135 48.93 -24.22 58.71
CA ARG A 135 50.24 -23.94 59.31
C ARG A 135 51.10 -22.70 58.96
N ARG A 136 51.25 -21.86 60.00
CA ARG A 136 52.51 -21.58 60.78
C ARG A 136 53.79 -21.37 59.95
N MET A 137 54.51 -20.24 59.98
CA MET A 137 55.25 -19.60 61.10
C MET A 137 56.02 -18.34 60.55
N PRO A 138 56.79 -17.55 61.34
CA PRO A 138 56.74 -16.08 61.30
C PRO A 138 58.05 -15.37 60.88
N ALA A 139 57.97 -14.03 60.91
CA ALA A 139 58.98 -13.06 61.38
C ALA A 139 59.59 -12.06 60.35
N ARG A 140 59.60 -10.81 60.84
CA ARG A 140 60.49 -9.65 60.55
C ARG A 140 60.29 -8.89 59.22
N GLN A 141 59.92 -7.60 59.30
CA GLN A 141 60.81 -6.38 59.37
C GLN A 141 61.24 -6.02 57.93
N LEU A 142 61.12 -4.83 57.32
CA LEU A 142 61.45 -3.43 57.65
C LEU A 142 60.86 -2.58 56.47
N VAL A 143 60.22 -1.42 56.71
CA VAL A 143 60.71 -0.04 56.40
C VAL A 143 60.64 0.45 54.94
N GLY A 144 60.13 1.68 54.77
CA GLY A 144 60.49 2.65 53.72
C GLY A 144 59.41 2.88 52.66
N ALA A 145 58.67 3.99 52.60
CA ALA A 145 59.03 5.41 52.35
C ALA A 145 59.12 5.78 50.84
N GLY A 146 58.50 6.93 50.49
CA GLY A 146 58.75 7.72 49.28
C GLY A 146 57.78 7.44 48.14
N ARG A 147 56.74 8.27 47.96
CA ARG A 147 56.67 9.52 47.19
C ARG A 147 56.27 9.30 45.74
#